data_AF-A0A2T0JLD3-F1
#
_entry.id   AF-A0A2T0JLD3-F1
#
_cell.length_a   1.000
_cell.length_b   1.000
_cell.length_c   1.000
_cell.angle_alpha   90.00
_cell.angle_beta   90.00
_cell.angle_gamma   90.00
#
_symmetry.space_group_name_H-M   'P 1'
#
loop_
_entity.id
_entity.type
_entity.pdbx_description
1 polymer ?
#
loop_
_entity_poly.entity_id
_entity_poly.type
_entity_poly.pdbx_seq_one_letter_code
_entity_poly.pdbx_strand_id
1 'polypeptide(L)'
;MLNVGWLGLEMGFQGGLRGSAPDAGYEVVRAASRRVSNKMMGYHACDFCGDLDAASGNGEYRYYSSSGETFVAPELLLHYMEVHRYSPPDAFLEALGGGSELAWDWRAERLSAILRDEVEDPEIRWNAIFDIANWKDARAVEALRVAATDPILLDNAGFEIGESLGMVLGADAVGELGGDVAAGEILRGIESVQEKTG
;
A
#
# COMPACT_ATOMS: atom_id res chain seq x y z
N MET A 1 1.16 6.95 -13.20
CA MET A 1 0.20 6.27 -12.30
C MET A 1 -1.20 6.51 -12.82
N LEU A 2 -2.08 5.53 -12.68
CA LEU A 2 -3.48 5.58 -13.14
C LEU A 2 -4.41 5.72 -11.93
N ASN A 3 -5.24 6.76 -11.93
CA ASN A 3 -6.16 7.03 -10.81
C ASN A 3 -7.44 6.19 -10.95
N VAL A 4 -7.86 5.56 -9.85
CA VAL A 4 -9.07 4.72 -9.79
C VAL A 4 -9.87 5.07 -8.54
N GLY A 5 -11.19 5.14 -8.66
CA GLY A 5 -12.08 5.30 -7.51
C GLY A 5 -12.05 6.69 -6.85
N TRP A 6 -11.51 7.71 -7.52
CA TRP A 6 -11.66 9.10 -7.08
C TRP A 6 -13.00 9.62 -7.59
N LEU A 7 -14.03 9.41 -6.78
CA LEU A 7 -15.43 9.69 -7.12
C LEU A 7 -15.91 10.95 -6.40
N GLY A 8 -16.84 11.66 -7.04
CA GLY A 8 -17.52 12.80 -6.42
C GLY A 8 -18.79 13.14 -7.20
N LEU A 9 -19.74 13.79 -6.53
CA LEU A 9 -21.02 14.18 -7.15
C LEU A 9 -20.82 15.08 -8.39
N GLU A 10 -19.79 15.92 -8.38
CA GLU A 10 -19.47 16.85 -9.47
C GLU A 10 -18.55 16.25 -10.54
N MET A 11 -17.71 15.27 -10.16
CA MET A 11 -16.66 14.71 -11.02
C MET A 11 -17.13 13.46 -11.79
N GLY A 12 -18.32 12.95 -11.47
CA GLY A 12 -18.91 11.77 -12.09
C GLY A 12 -18.31 10.44 -11.61
N PHE A 13 -18.79 9.35 -12.20
CA PHE A 13 -18.31 8.00 -11.88
C PHE A 13 -17.20 7.56 -12.84
N GLN A 14 -16.03 7.19 -12.31
CA GLN A 14 -14.95 6.59 -13.09
C GLN A 14 -15.25 5.11 -13.38
N GLY A 15 -15.99 4.82 -14.45
CA GLY A 15 -16.47 3.46 -14.75
C GLY A 15 -17.99 3.44 -14.90
N GLY A 16 -18.59 2.24 -14.95
CA GLY A 16 -20.04 2.09 -15.04
C GLY A 16 -20.68 1.78 -13.69
N LEU A 17 -21.93 2.21 -13.48
CA LEU A 17 -22.82 1.59 -12.50
C LEU A 17 -23.19 0.20 -13.03
N ARG A 18 -22.42 -0.83 -12.70
CA ARG A 18 -22.86 -2.21 -12.92
C ARG A 18 -23.84 -2.57 -11.81
N GLY A 19 -25.09 -2.86 -12.17
CA GLY A 19 -26.03 -3.50 -11.26
C GLY A 19 -25.40 -4.81 -10.79
N SER A 20 -25.07 -4.87 -9.50
CA SER A 20 -24.17 -5.85 -8.86
C SER A 20 -22.73 -5.83 -9.40
N ALA A 21 -21.79 -5.28 -8.62
CA ALA A 21 -20.40 -5.68 -8.73
C ALA A 21 -20.35 -7.20 -8.48
N PRO A 22 -19.74 -8.01 -9.36
CA PRO A 22 -19.55 -9.42 -9.05
C PRO A 22 -18.71 -9.51 -7.78
N ASP A 23 -19.17 -10.24 -6.77
CA ASP A 23 -18.48 -10.42 -5.48
C ASP A 23 -16.97 -10.75 -5.65
N ALA A 24 -16.61 -11.41 -6.77
CA ALA A 24 -15.24 -11.72 -7.14
C ALA A 24 -14.31 -10.50 -7.31
N GLY A 25 -14.80 -9.38 -7.87
CA GLY A 25 -13.97 -8.18 -8.07
C GLY A 25 -13.65 -7.48 -6.74
N TYR A 26 -14.62 -7.44 -5.83
CA TYR A 26 -14.43 -6.85 -4.49
C TYR A 26 -13.36 -7.60 -3.70
N GLU A 27 -13.43 -8.93 -3.66
CA GLU A 27 -12.44 -9.73 -2.91
C GLU A 27 -11.01 -9.59 -3.46
N VAL A 28 -10.86 -9.47 -4.79
CA VAL A 28 -9.55 -9.21 -5.41
C VAL A 28 -8.99 -7.85 -4.97
N VAL A 29 -9.81 -6.80 -5.01
CA VAL A 29 -9.37 -5.46 -4.58
C VAL A 29 -9.08 -5.47 -3.08
N ARG A 30 -9.98 -6.02 -2.26
CA ARG A 30 -9.80 -6.13 -0.79
C ARG A 30 -8.50 -6.84 -0.41
N ALA A 31 -8.17 -7.94 -1.10
CA ALA A 31 -6.92 -8.68 -0.86
C ALA A 31 -5.66 -7.90 -1.31
N ALA A 32 -5.80 -7.03 -2.32
CA ALA A 32 -4.72 -6.18 -2.81
C ALA A 32 -4.55 -4.87 -2.00
N SER A 33 -5.61 -4.37 -1.36
CA SER A 33 -5.64 -3.15 -0.53
C SER A 33 -4.97 -3.36 0.84
N ARG A 34 -3.70 -3.77 0.86
CA ARG A 34 -3.01 -4.22 2.07
C ARG A 34 -2.64 -3.10 3.02
N ARG A 35 -2.28 -1.92 2.49
CA ARG A 35 -1.75 -0.82 3.29
C ARG A 35 -2.06 0.53 2.68
N VAL A 36 -2.54 1.44 3.51
CA VAL A 36 -2.76 2.85 3.16
C VAL A 36 -1.43 3.60 3.29
N SER A 37 -1.10 4.38 2.27
CA SER A 37 0.11 5.19 2.16
C SER A 37 -0.26 6.66 1.89
N ASN A 38 0.73 7.57 1.88
CA ASN A 38 0.57 9.01 1.60
C ASN A 38 -0.60 9.64 2.37
N LYS A 39 -0.61 9.45 3.68
CA LYS A 39 -1.64 10.06 4.55
C LYS A 39 -1.46 11.58 4.53
N MET A 40 -2.55 12.29 4.30
CA MET A 40 -2.57 13.75 4.18
C MET A 40 -3.15 14.40 5.44
N MET A 41 -2.87 15.69 5.61
CA MET A 41 -3.52 16.51 6.62
C MET A 41 -4.97 16.80 6.21
N GLY A 42 -5.92 16.15 6.88
CA GLY A 42 -7.35 16.25 6.59
C GLY A 42 -7.97 14.88 6.28
N TYR A 43 -9.24 14.87 5.92
CA TYR A 43 -9.97 13.65 5.56
C TYR A 43 -10.86 13.93 4.35
N HIS A 44 -10.95 12.96 3.44
CA HIS A 44 -11.96 12.91 2.41
C HIS A 44 -13.18 12.17 2.96
N ALA A 45 -14.32 12.85 3.06
CA ALA A 45 -15.58 12.22 3.44
C ALA A 45 -16.31 11.74 2.18
N CYS A 46 -17.01 10.61 2.26
CA CYS A 46 -17.81 10.12 1.16
C CYS A 46 -18.98 11.07 0.84
N ASP A 47 -18.91 11.75 -0.31
CA ASP A 47 -19.97 12.63 -0.83
C ASP A 47 -21.33 11.94 -1.02
N PHE A 48 -21.35 10.60 -1.09
CA PHE A 48 -22.54 9.81 -1.39
C PHE A 48 -23.27 9.34 -0.11
N CYS A 49 -22.65 9.47 1.06
CA CYS A 49 -23.26 9.19 2.34
C CYS A 49 -23.99 10.43 2.86
N GLY A 50 -25.28 10.31 3.22
CA GLY A 50 -26.14 11.43 3.62
C GLY A 50 -25.96 11.96 5.05
N ASP A 51 -24.71 12.20 5.48
CA ASP A 51 -24.25 12.83 6.74
C ASP A 51 -24.14 12.02 8.06
N LEU A 52 -23.36 12.63 8.97
CA LEU A 52 -22.80 12.29 10.29
C LEU A 52 -21.93 11.02 10.41
N ASP A 53 -22.27 9.94 9.70
CA ASP A 53 -21.48 8.70 9.70
C ASP A 53 -20.85 8.41 8.32
N ALA A 54 -20.58 9.46 7.54
CA ALA A 54 -19.94 9.32 6.25
C ALA A 54 -18.56 8.67 6.42
N ALA A 55 -18.35 7.56 5.71
CA ALA A 55 -17.03 6.94 5.65
C ALA A 55 -16.01 7.99 5.22
N SER A 56 -14.86 8.01 5.91
CA SER A 56 -13.79 8.93 5.58
C SER A 56 -12.44 8.20 5.53
N GLY A 57 -11.54 8.74 4.73
CA GLY A 57 -10.18 8.25 4.59
C GLY A 57 -9.22 9.42 4.37
N ASN A 58 -7.94 9.22 4.66
CA ASN A 58 -6.94 10.28 4.52
C ASN A 58 -5.69 9.89 3.75
N GLY A 59 -5.67 8.70 3.15
CA GLY A 59 -4.57 8.28 2.30
C GLY A 59 -5.04 7.52 1.06
N GLU A 60 -4.10 6.82 0.47
CA GLU A 60 -4.29 6.08 -0.78
C GLU A 60 -3.69 4.68 -0.72
N TYR A 61 -4.32 3.77 -1.46
CA TYR A 61 -3.75 2.50 -1.84
C TYR A 61 -2.98 2.67 -3.14
N ARG A 62 -1.80 2.05 -3.22
CA ARG A 62 -1.01 1.91 -4.44
C ARG A 62 -0.97 0.46 -4.86
N TYR A 63 -1.27 0.20 -6.12
CA TYR A 63 -1.32 -1.13 -6.69
C TYR A 63 -0.31 -1.24 -7.82
N TYR A 64 0.48 -2.31 -7.79
CA TYR A 64 1.51 -2.60 -8.77
C TYR A 64 1.10 -3.85 -9.55
N SER A 65 0.94 -3.69 -10.87
CA SER A 65 0.68 -4.81 -11.77
C SER A 65 1.98 -5.42 -12.27
N SER A 66 1.95 -6.69 -12.67
CA SER A 66 3.10 -7.35 -13.32
C SER A 66 3.35 -6.86 -14.75
N SER A 67 2.37 -6.20 -15.39
CA SER A 67 2.53 -5.51 -16.68
C SER A 67 3.29 -4.18 -16.58
N GLY A 68 3.57 -3.69 -15.37
CA GLY A 68 4.33 -2.46 -15.13
C GLY A 68 3.47 -1.23 -14.86
N GLU A 69 2.15 -1.33 -14.96
CA GLU A 69 1.21 -0.27 -14.59
C GLU A 69 1.14 -0.13 -13.06
N THR A 70 1.02 1.12 -12.60
CA THR A 70 0.78 1.45 -11.20
C THR A 70 -0.53 2.21 -11.09
N PHE A 71 -1.45 1.71 -10.27
CA PHE A 71 -2.73 2.33 -10.00
C PHE A 71 -2.72 2.94 -8.60
N VAL A 72 -3.49 4.02 -8.43
CA VAL A 72 -3.63 4.72 -7.16
C VAL A 72 -5.11 4.96 -6.90
N ALA A 73 -5.57 4.61 -5.71
CA ALA A 73 -6.97 4.76 -5.32
C ALA A 73 -7.08 5.32 -3.90
N PRO A 74 -8.13 6.10 -3.59
CA PRO A 74 -8.33 6.57 -2.23
C PRO A 74 -8.59 5.40 -1.29
N GLU A 75 -8.32 5.60 0.00
CA GLU A 75 -8.70 4.66 1.06
C GLU A 75 -10.20 4.29 1.01
N LEU A 76 -11.04 5.19 0.50
CA LEU A 76 -12.47 4.95 0.31
C LEU A 76 -12.83 4.00 -0.85
N LEU A 77 -11.88 3.46 -1.62
CA LEU A 77 -12.18 2.57 -2.75
C LEU A 77 -13.06 1.39 -2.33
N LEU A 78 -12.70 0.69 -1.25
CA LEU A 78 -13.46 -0.47 -0.77
C LEU A 78 -14.87 -0.06 -0.30
N HIS A 79 -14.99 1.08 0.39
CA HIS A 79 -16.27 1.64 0.77
C HIS A 79 -17.15 1.94 -0.45
N TYR A 80 -16.59 2.56 -1.49
CA TYR A 80 -17.33 2.83 -2.72
C TYR A 80 -17.82 1.54 -3.39
N MET A 81 -17.01 0.49 -3.41
CA MET A 81 -17.39 -0.81 -3.98
C MET A 81 -18.49 -1.49 -3.16
N GLU A 82 -18.33 -1.53 -1.83
CA GLU A 82 -19.22 -2.25 -0.92
C GLU A 82 -20.57 -1.53 -0.75
N VAL A 83 -20.53 -0.25 -0.39
CA VAL A 83 -21.72 0.55 -0.03
C VAL A 83 -22.37 1.15 -1.27
N HIS A 84 -21.57 1.73 -2.16
CA HIS A 84 -22.07 2.47 -3.32
C HIS A 84 -22.06 1.67 -4.62
N ARG A 85 -21.70 0.38 -4.57
CA ARG A 85 -21.68 -0.55 -5.72
C ARG A 85 -20.85 -0.03 -6.89
N TYR A 86 -19.81 0.74 -6.58
CA TYR A 86 -18.85 1.18 -7.55
C TYR A 86 -18.16 -0.02 -8.20
N SER A 87 -18.10 -0.04 -9.53
CA SER A 87 -17.32 -1.00 -10.30
C SER A 87 -16.07 -0.29 -10.83
N PRO A 88 -14.87 -0.63 -10.33
CA PRO A 88 -13.62 -0.14 -10.91
C PRO A 88 -13.50 -0.51 -12.39
N PRO A 89 -12.63 0.17 -13.16
CA PRO A 89 -12.37 -0.17 -14.56
C PRO A 89 -11.91 -1.62 -14.73
N ASP A 90 -12.38 -2.30 -15.78
CA ASP A 90 -12.05 -3.72 -16.04
C ASP A 90 -10.53 -3.92 -16.13
N ALA A 91 -9.78 -2.99 -16.76
CA ALA A 91 -8.32 -3.04 -16.84
C ALA A 91 -7.63 -3.03 -15.46
N PHE A 92 -8.20 -2.36 -14.46
CA PHE A 92 -7.68 -2.38 -13.09
C PHE A 92 -7.92 -3.75 -12.44
N LEU A 93 -9.11 -4.31 -12.60
CA LEU A 93 -9.45 -5.63 -12.06
C LEU A 93 -8.61 -6.74 -12.71
N GLU A 94 -8.41 -6.67 -14.02
CA GLU A 94 -7.54 -7.58 -14.78
C GLU A 94 -6.09 -7.51 -14.28
N ALA A 95 -5.58 -6.30 -14.05
CA ALA A 95 -4.23 -6.09 -13.53
C ALA A 95 -4.02 -6.68 -12.13
N LEU A 96 -5.04 -6.69 -11.27
CA LEU A 96 -4.98 -7.30 -9.94
C LEU A 96 -5.24 -8.81 -9.95
N GLY A 97 -6.14 -9.28 -10.82
CA GLY A 97 -6.55 -10.69 -10.91
C GLY A 97 -5.46 -11.63 -11.43
N GLY A 98 -4.41 -11.10 -12.05
CA GLY A 98 -3.30 -11.88 -12.63
C GLY A 98 -2.48 -12.69 -11.61
N GLY A 99 -2.57 -12.39 -10.31
CA GLY A 99 -2.11 -13.26 -9.21
C GLY A 99 -0.61 -13.60 -9.16
N SER A 100 0.22 -13.08 -10.07
CA SER A 100 1.66 -13.32 -10.07
C SER A 100 2.37 -12.41 -9.07
N GLU A 101 3.27 -12.96 -8.27
CA GLU A 101 4.21 -12.14 -7.50
C GLU A 101 5.00 -11.22 -8.45
N LEU A 102 5.28 -9.99 -7.98
CA LEU A 102 6.01 -9.02 -8.79
C LEU A 102 7.46 -9.47 -8.93
N ALA A 103 7.89 -9.67 -10.18
CA ALA A 103 9.31 -9.73 -10.48
C ALA A 103 9.94 -8.37 -10.18
N TRP A 104 11.17 -8.38 -9.71
CA TRP A 104 11.94 -7.17 -9.53
C TRP A 104 12.12 -6.44 -10.87
N ASP A 105 11.72 -5.18 -10.90
CA ASP A 105 11.70 -4.37 -12.11
C ASP A 105 12.24 -2.95 -11.82
N TRP A 106 12.12 -2.07 -12.82
CA TRP A 106 12.61 -0.71 -12.71
C TRP A 106 11.93 0.11 -11.60
N ARG A 107 10.70 -0.22 -11.19
CA ARG A 107 10.00 0.46 -10.09
C ARG A 107 10.64 0.10 -8.77
N ALA A 108 10.89 -1.20 -8.56
CA ALA A 108 11.64 -1.69 -7.41
C ALA A 108 13.04 -1.08 -7.35
N GLU A 109 13.77 -1.01 -8.47
CA GLU A 109 15.08 -0.33 -8.55
C GLU A 109 14.98 1.15 -8.14
N ARG A 110 13.96 1.87 -8.62
CA ARG A 110 13.77 3.28 -8.27
C ARG A 110 13.45 3.47 -6.79
N LEU A 111 12.56 2.66 -6.21
CA LEU A 111 12.23 2.71 -4.79
C LEU A 111 13.45 2.38 -3.92
N SER A 112 14.21 1.38 -4.34
CA SER A 112 15.46 0.94 -3.73
C SER A 112 16.51 2.07 -3.73
N ALA A 113 16.62 2.81 -4.84
CA ALA A 113 17.50 3.97 -4.94
C ALA A 113 17.02 5.13 -4.06
N ILE A 114 15.72 5.43 -4.04
CA ILE A 114 15.13 6.48 -3.19
C ILE A 114 15.45 6.22 -1.71
N LEU A 115 15.26 4.99 -1.22
CA LEU A 115 15.51 4.66 0.19
C LEU A 115 16.96 4.90 0.62
N ARG A 116 17.91 4.76 -0.30
CA ARG A 116 19.35 4.93 -0.06
C ARG A 116 19.85 6.36 -0.30
N ASP A 117 19.01 7.23 -0.82
CA ASP A 117 19.39 8.61 -1.10
C ASP A 117 19.18 9.48 0.15
N GLU A 118 20.24 9.69 0.92
CA GLU A 118 20.19 10.47 2.17
C GLU A 118 19.83 11.94 1.97
N VAL A 119 19.96 12.47 0.74
CA VAL A 119 19.59 13.86 0.44
C VAL A 119 18.18 14.01 -0.11
N GLU A 120 17.50 12.90 -0.39
CA GLU A 120 16.10 12.91 -0.82
C GLU A 120 15.18 13.30 0.35
N ASP A 121 14.03 13.87 -0.01
CA ASP A 121 13.03 14.27 0.98
C ASP A 121 12.61 13.08 1.88
N PRO A 122 12.65 13.21 3.22
CA PRO A 122 12.28 12.13 4.13
C PRO A 122 10.87 11.58 3.90
N GLU A 123 9.91 12.41 3.47
CA GLU A 123 8.55 11.96 3.15
C GLU A 123 8.53 11.07 1.91
N ILE A 124 9.32 11.40 0.88
CA ILE A 124 9.48 10.57 -0.32
C ILE A 124 10.14 9.24 0.04
N ARG A 125 11.19 9.27 0.86
CA ARG A 125 11.85 8.07 1.38
C ARG A 125 10.90 7.23 2.21
N TRP A 126 10.09 7.85 3.07
CA TRP A 126 9.09 7.16 3.87
C TRP A 126 8.05 6.47 2.99
N ASN A 127 7.49 7.15 1.99
CA ASN A 127 6.55 6.52 1.07
C ASN A 127 7.15 5.30 0.33
N ALA A 128 8.45 5.35 0.02
CA ALA A 128 9.15 4.22 -0.59
C ALA A 128 9.26 2.98 0.33
N ILE A 129 9.22 3.15 1.66
CA ILE A 129 9.19 2.05 2.64
C ILE A 129 7.94 1.19 2.44
N PHE A 130 6.78 1.84 2.27
CA PHE A 130 5.51 1.15 2.02
C PHE A 130 5.52 0.43 0.67
N ASP A 131 5.98 1.15 -0.36
CA ASP A 131 5.85 0.71 -1.74
C ASP A 131 6.78 -0.47 -2.06
N ILE A 132 8.03 -0.47 -1.57
CA ILE A 132 9.00 -1.52 -1.90
C ILE A 132 8.61 -2.89 -1.33
N ALA A 133 7.78 -2.92 -0.29
CA ALA A 133 7.27 -4.15 0.32
C ALA A 133 6.35 -4.98 -0.61
N ASN A 134 5.92 -4.41 -1.75
CA ASN A 134 5.18 -5.15 -2.77
C ASN A 134 6.05 -6.18 -3.52
N TRP A 135 7.38 -6.05 -3.48
CA TRP A 135 8.31 -7.00 -4.08
C TRP A 135 8.85 -7.95 -3.01
N LYS A 136 8.45 -9.23 -3.07
CA LYS A 136 9.00 -10.30 -2.23
C LYS A 136 10.38 -10.74 -2.71
N ASP A 137 11.35 -9.84 -2.65
CA ASP A 137 12.70 -10.03 -3.17
C ASP A 137 13.72 -9.68 -2.07
N ALA A 138 14.83 -10.42 -2.00
CA ALA A 138 15.90 -10.15 -1.02
C ALA A 138 16.47 -8.73 -1.14
N ARG A 139 16.42 -8.11 -2.32
CA ARG A 139 16.84 -6.72 -2.52
C ARG A 139 15.91 -5.71 -1.86
N ALA A 140 14.61 -6.02 -1.73
CA ALA A 140 13.68 -5.19 -0.95
C ALA A 140 14.02 -5.25 0.54
N VAL A 141 14.31 -6.44 1.06
CA VAL A 141 14.77 -6.63 2.45
C VAL A 141 16.02 -5.81 2.72
N GLU A 142 17.00 -5.89 1.81
CA GLU A 142 18.25 -5.12 1.95
C GLU A 142 18.01 -3.62 1.93
N ALA A 143 17.14 -3.12 1.05
CA ALA A 143 16.80 -1.70 1.02
C ALA A 143 16.14 -1.23 2.34
N LEU A 144 15.24 -2.05 2.91
CA LEU A 144 14.59 -1.77 4.19
C LEU A 144 15.56 -1.84 5.37
N ARG A 145 16.54 -2.75 5.35
CA ARG A 145 17.62 -2.82 6.35
C ARG A 145 18.50 -1.58 6.31
N VAL A 146 18.87 -1.12 5.13
CA VAL A 146 19.63 0.13 4.99
C VAL A 146 18.81 1.30 5.55
N ALA A 147 17.52 1.40 5.20
CA ALA A 147 16.63 2.42 5.76
C ALA A 147 16.53 2.34 7.30
N ALA A 148 16.58 1.14 7.89
CA ALA A 148 16.58 0.95 9.34
C ALA A 148 17.83 1.48 10.05
N THR A 149 18.93 1.71 9.33
CA THR A 149 20.16 2.29 9.88
C THR A 149 20.21 3.82 9.81
N ASP A 150 19.28 4.43 9.07
CA ASP A 150 19.17 5.88 8.96
C ASP A 150 18.42 6.44 10.19
N PRO A 151 19.04 7.31 11.01
CA PRO A 151 18.41 7.82 12.23
C PRO A 151 17.10 8.60 11.97
N ILE A 152 17.01 9.34 10.86
CA ILE A 152 15.82 10.13 10.54
C ILE A 152 14.67 9.19 10.20
N LEU A 153 14.91 8.18 9.37
CA LEU A 153 13.86 7.20 9.04
C LEU A 153 13.50 6.32 10.23
N LEU A 154 14.48 5.97 11.07
CA LEU A 154 14.22 5.15 12.24
C LEU A 154 13.33 5.88 13.26
N ASP A 155 13.62 7.15 13.54
CA ASP A 155 12.87 7.96 14.51
C ASP A 155 11.44 8.25 14.05
N ASN A 156 11.18 8.30 12.74
CA ASN A 156 9.89 8.70 12.18
C ASN A 156 9.06 7.53 11.62
N ALA A 157 9.71 6.47 11.16
CA ALA A 157 9.10 5.38 10.39
C ALA A 157 9.58 3.98 10.82
N GLY A 158 10.17 3.81 12.01
CA GLY A 158 10.69 2.52 12.48
C GLY A 158 9.63 1.41 12.51
N PHE A 159 8.40 1.74 12.92
CA PHE A 159 7.28 0.78 12.92
C PHE A 159 6.91 0.39 11.48
N GLU A 160 6.85 1.36 10.57
CA GLU A 160 6.53 1.17 9.17
C GLU A 160 7.60 0.36 8.41
N ILE A 161 8.87 0.51 8.77
CA ILE A 161 9.98 -0.33 8.31
C ILE A 161 9.75 -1.77 8.78
N GLY A 162 9.42 -1.95 10.07
CA GLY A 162 9.08 -3.25 10.65
C GLY A 162 7.93 -3.95 9.92
N GLU A 163 6.81 -3.27 9.71
CA GLU A 163 5.67 -3.83 8.96
C GLU A 163 6.10 -4.23 7.54
N SER A 164 6.90 -3.40 6.86
CA SER A 164 7.37 -3.68 5.50
C SER A 164 8.30 -4.89 5.45
N LEU A 165 9.21 -5.03 6.42
CA LEU A 165 10.07 -6.20 6.57
C LEU A 165 9.24 -7.47 6.83
N GLY A 166 8.26 -7.40 7.73
CA GLY A 166 7.35 -8.52 8.02
C GLY A 166 6.55 -8.96 6.79
N MET A 167 6.11 -8.01 5.95
CA MET A 167 5.39 -8.32 4.71
C MET A 167 6.26 -9.02 3.65
N VAL A 168 7.55 -8.67 3.56
CA VAL A 168 8.48 -9.25 2.58
C VAL A 168 9.02 -10.60 3.05
N LEU A 169 9.39 -10.71 4.33
CA LEU A 169 10.02 -11.91 4.93
C LEU A 169 9.00 -12.96 5.38
N GLY A 170 7.75 -12.57 5.66
CA GLY A 170 6.73 -13.48 6.17
C GLY A 170 7.00 -13.95 7.61
N ALA A 171 6.65 -15.21 7.90
CA ALA A 171 6.67 -15.76 9.26
C ALA A 171 8.08 -15.78 9.91
N ASP A 172 9.14 -15.91 9.12
CA ASP A 172 10.52 -16.06 9.60
C ASP A 172 11.27 -14.72 9.80
N ALA A 173 10.57 -13.58 9.63
CA ALA A 173 11.15 -12.23 9.65
C ALA A 173 12.08 -11.94 10.83
N VAL A 174 11.66 -12.28 12.06
CA VAL A 174 12.45 -12.02 13.28
C VAL A 174 13.75 -12.82 13.30
N GLY A 175 13.72 -14.07 12.82
CA GLY A 175 14.90 -14.93 12.78
C GLY A 175 15.92 -14.48 11.74
N GLU A 176 15.45 -13.95 10.61
CA GLU A 176 16.33 -13.47 9.54
C GLU A 176 16.96 -12.11 9.83
N LEU A 177 16.34 -11.26 10.66
CA LEU A 177 16.81 -9.90 10.90
C LEU A 177 18.13 -9.80 11.67
N GLY A 178 18.49 -10.79 12.48
CA GLY A 178 19.70 -10.76 13.30
C GLY A 178 19.64 -9.68 14.41
N GLY A 179 20.51 -9.77 15.42
CA GLY A 179 20.42 -8.96 16.64
C GLY A 179 20.70 -7.46 16.50
N ASP A 180 21.24 -7.00 15.36
CA ASP A 180 21.73 -5.63 15.18
C ASP A 180 20.68 -4.63 14.64
N VAL A 181 19.49 -5.08 14.24
CA VAL A 181 18.42 -4.21 13.68
C VAL A 181 17.29 -3.93 14.70
N ALA A 182 17.42 -4.42 15.94
CA ALA A 182 16.34 -4.45 16.91
C ALA A 182 16.12 -3.12 17.65
N ALA A 183 15.83 -2.04 16.92
CA ALA A 183 15.09 -0.94 17.50
C ALA A 183 13.67 -1.43 17.86
N GLY A 184 13.18 -1.09 19.04
CA GLY A 184 11.90 -1.62 19.56
C GLY A 184 10.70 -1.41 18.63
N GLU A 185 10.68 -0.31 17.86
CA GLU A 185 9.62 -0.03 16.89
C GLU A 185 9.59 -1.03 15.72
N ILE A 186 10.76 -1.42 15.21
CA ILE A 186 10.87 -2.36 14.08
C ILE A 186 10.30 -3.72 14.47
N LEU A 187 10.64 -4.21 15.66
CA LEU A 187 10.10 -5.47 16.16
C LEU A 187 8.58 -5.42 16.29
N ARG A 188 8.03 -4.34 16.86
CA ARG A 188 6.57 -4.15 16.97
C ARG A 188 5.88 -4.12 15.61
N GLY A 189 6.51 -3.50 14.60
CA GLY A 189 5.98 -3.50 13.24
C GLY A 189 5.91 -4.90 12.63
N ILE A 190 6.95 -5.72 12.83
CA ILE A 190 6.97 -7.10 12.34
C ILE A 190 5.89 -7.94 13.02
N GLU A 191 5.80 -7.85 14.34
CA GLU A 191 4.80 -8.56 15.16
C GLU A 191 3.37 -8.20 14.72
N SER A 192 3.09 -6.91 14.47
CA SER A 192 1.80 -6.43 13.93
C SER A 192 1.37 -7.15 12.65
N VAL A 193 2.31 -7.46 11.75
CA VAL A 193 2.00 -8.19 10.51
C VAL A 193 1.75 -9.68 10.78
N GLN A 194 2.51 -10.28 11.69
CA GLN A 194 2.35 -11.69 12.06
C GLN A 194 0.99 -11.92 12.75
N GLU A 195 0.54 -11.01 13.62
CA GLU A 195 -0.79 -11.07 14.25
C GLU A 195 -1.94 -10.98 13.23
N LYS A 196 -1.75 -10.26 12.12
CA LYS A 196 -2.76 -10.12 11.05
C LYS A 196 -2.79 -11.31 10.09
N THR A 197 -1.77 -12.16 10.10
CA THR A 197 -1.58 -13.24 9.11
C THR A 197 -1.64 -14.67 9.71
N GLY A 198 -1.58 -14.81 11.04
CA GLY A 198 -1.79 -16.07 11.76
C GLY A 198 -3.25 -16.33 12.14
#